data_AF-A0A1M3TVW0-F1
#
_entry.id   AF-A0A1M3TVW0-F1
#
_cell.length_a   1.000
_cell.length_b   1.000
_cell.length_c   1.000
_cell.angle_alpha   90.00
_cell.angle_beta   90.00
_cell.angle_gamma   90.00
#
_symmetry.space_group_name_H-M   'P 1'
#
loop_
_entity.id
_entity.type
_entity.pdbx_description
1 polymer ?
#
loop_
_entity_poly.entity_id
_entity_poly.type
_entity_poly.pdbx_seq_one_letter_code
_entity_poly.pdbx_strand_id
1 'polypeptide(L)'
;MNLLAKLEILAVTVNNEDNGIILETASNSQYYNHTSHPLTTLHPKDKNSTFLVKLEGPLSTPSQVQVLSKSLTIPILREGVGETSTANFCLISGAMKLNILSALAGSTFSATFVRINLSPKDLSANSIAPCLGSEIDPILPQNRATDADEVFLPKQGEYPVWYFFYGNLAMPETLIERLGLDESPTYQKAVVKGGILRTWGRGKYKALVDGDASARVEGWVYEVGSEEDEEMLRYYETDCYEVARCDICMVDVGEVIKGLVFRFVGDVD
;
A
#
# COMPACT_ATOMS: atom_id res chain seq x y z
N MET A 1 -15.24 -4.96 9.54
CA MET A 1 -15.69 -4.75 8.15
C MET A 1 -14.45 -4.38 7.35
N ASN A 2 -14.02 -5.27 6.44
CA ASN A 2 -12.74 -5.21 5.73
C ASN A 2 -12.62 -3.90 4.90
N LEU A 3 -11.43 -3.31 4.83
CA LEU A 3 -11.21 -2.03 4.13
C LEU A 3 -11.35 -2.14 2.62
N LEU A 4 -10.94 -3.27 2.04
CA LEU A 4 -11.23 -3.59 0.65
C LEU A 4 -12.74 -3.53 0.42
N ALA A 5 -13.54 -4.11 1.33
CA ALA A 5 -14.99 -4.02 1.27
C ALA A 5 -15.51 -2.57 1.37
N LYS A 6 -14.87 -1.69 2.16
CA LYS A 6 -15.22 -0.24 2.21
C LYS A 6 -14.83 0.53 0.93
N LEU A 7 -13.68 0.22 0.32
CA LEU A 7 -13.25 0.82 -0.95
C LEU A 7 -14.12 0.33 -2.11
N GLU A 8 -14.54 -0.93 -2.04
CA GLU A 8 -15.49 -1.54 -2.96
C GLU A 8 -16.91 -0.95 -2.76
N ILE A 9 -17.34 -0.65 -1.52
CA ILE A 9 -18.57 0.10 -1.21
C ILE A 9 -18.54 1.48 -1.91
N LEU A 10 -17.44 2.24 -1.78
CA LEU A 10 -17.33 3.58 -2.36
C LEU A 10 -17.22 3.57 -3.89
N ALA A 11 -16.61 2.55 -4.50
CA ALA A 11 -16.56 2.39 -5.95
C ALA A 11 -17.97 2.26 -6.59
N VAL A 12 -18.97 1.81 -5.83
CA VAL A 12 -20.36 1.70 -6.28
C VAL A 12 -21.08 3.05 -6.23
N THR A 13 -20.87 3.86 -5.18
CA THR A 13 -21.53 5.18 -4.99
C THR A 13 -21.00 6.28 -5.91
N VAL A 14 -19.76 6.19 -6.38
CA VAL A 14 -19.13 7.18 -7.29
C VAL A 14 -19.68 7.12 -8.73
N ASN A 15 -20.48 6.10 -9.10
CA ASN A 15 -21.09 5.96 -10.43
C ASN A 15 -22.15 7.03 -10.81
N ASN A 16 -22.44 8.00 -9.93
CA ASN A 16 -23.43 9.05 -10.22
C ASN A 16 -22.83 10.38 -10.70
N GLU A 17 -21.51 10.57 -10.67
CA GLU A 17 -20.88 11.76 -11.24
C GLU A 17 -19.69 11.39 -12.13
N ASP A 18 -19.82 11.74 -13.40
CA ASP A 18 -18.86 11.60 -14.48
C ASP A 18 -17.62 12.45 -14.19
N ASN A 19 -16.69 11.91 -13.40
CA ASN A 19 -15.32 12.38 -13.26
C ASN A 19 -14.47 11.22 -12.71
N GLY A 20 -13.22 11.11 -13.16
CA GLY A 20 -12.25 10.19 -12.57
C GLY A 20 -11.99 10.57 -11.11
N ILE A 21 -12.82 10.07 -10.20
CA ILE A 21 -12.81 10.44 -8.79
C ILE A 21 -11.87 9.49 -8.03
N ILE A 22 -10.83 10.09 -7.48
CA ILE A 22 -10.02 9.56 -6.39
C ILE A 22 -10.97 9.30 -5.22
N LEU A 23 -10.90 8.12 -4.60
CA LEU A 23 -11.62 7.83 -3.36
C LEU A 23 -11.15 8.77 -2.25
N GLU A 24 -11.78 9.95 -2.16
CA GLU A 24 -11.51 10.98 -1.18
C GLU A 24 -12.28 10.68 0.11
N THR A 25 -11.54 10.28 1.13
CA THR A 25 -11.92 10.57 2.52
C THR A 25 -10.88 11.51 3.11
N ALA A 26 -11.27 12.78 3.21
CA ALA A 26 -10.71 13.88 3.99
C ALA A 26 -9.18 14.03 4.03
N SER A 27 -8.73 15.08 3.34
CA SER A 27 -7.53 15.86 3.62
C SER A 27 -6.18 15.28 3.19
N ASN A 28 -5.95 15.01 1.90
CA ASN A 28 -4.57 15.03 1.35
C ASN A 28 -4.42 15.27 -0.18
N SER A 29 -5.50 15.56 -0.92
CA SER A 29 -5.52 15.59 -2.40
C SER A 29 -5.23 16.94 -3.08
N GLN A 30 -4.61 17.94 -2.44
CA GLN A 30 -4.33 19.23 -3.12
C GLN A 30 -3.13 19.24 -4.09
N TYR A 31 -2.54 18.09 -4.42
CA TYR A 31 -1.41 18.01 -5.36
C TYR A 31 -1.71 17.29 -6.69
N TYR A 32 -2.97 16.91 -6.94
CA TYR A 32 -3.37 16.38 -8.25
C TYR A 32 -3.60 17.52 -9.25
N ASN A 33 -2.50 18.10 -9.74
CA ASN A 33 -2.58 18.96 -10.93
C ASN A 33 -2.88 18.08 -12.14
N HIS A 34 -4.15 18.10 -12.58
CA HIS A 34 -4.54 17.61 -13.89
C HIS A 34 -3.79 18.39 -14.98
N THR A 35 -2.79 17.75 -15.58
CA THR A 35 -2.36 18.09 -16.94
C THR A 35 -2.93 17.03 -17.86
N SER A 36 -3.86 17.45 -18.72
CA SER A 36 -4.50 16.61 -19.73
C SER A 36 -3.46 16.17 -20.77
N HIS A 37 -2.83 15.03 -20.52
CA HIS A 37 -2.03 14.31 -21.51
C HIS A 37 -2.81 13.11 -22.06
N PRO A 38 -2.60 12.75 -23.33
CA PRO A 38 -3.40 11.74 -24.01
C PRO A 38 -3.33 10.38 -23.29
N LEU A 39 -4.48 9.67 -23.26
CA LEU A 39 -4.76 8.39 -22.60
C LEU A 39 -3.80 7.22 -22.94
N THR A 40 -2.78 7.44 -23.77
CA THR A 40 -1.88 6.41 -24.31
C THR A 40 -0.61 6.19 -23.48
N THR A 41 -0.35 7.03 -22.47
CA THR A 41 0.83 6.92 -21.60
C THR A 41 0.42 6.96 -20.13
N LEU A 42 0.66 5.86 -19.40
CA LEU A 42 0.52 5.85 -17.94
C LEU A 42 1.47 6.86 -17.31
N HIS A 43 0.98 7.59 -16.31
CA HIS A 43 1.84 8.38 -15.45
C HIS A 43 2.87 7.43 -14.79
N PRO A 44 4.15 7.83 -14.58
CA PRO A 44 5.17 6.95 -13.99
C PRO A 44 4.73 6.25 -12.71
N LYS A 45 3.91 6.93 -11.89
CA LYS A 45 3.33 6.39 -10.66
C LYS A 45 2.31 5.27 -10.89
N ASP A 46 1.52 5.34 -11.97
CA ASP A 46 0.48 4.34 -12.25
C ASP A 46 1.06 2.99 -12.71
N LYS A 47 2.35 2.93 -13.10
CA LYS A 47 2.98 1.68 -13.55
C LYS A 47 3.05 0.62 -12.45
N ASN A 48 3.23 1.06 -11.20
CA ASN A 48 3.39 0.19 -10.03
C ASN A 48 2.12 0.16 -9.15
N SER A 49 1.08 0.93 -9.51
CA SER A 49 -0.17 0.96 -8.75
C SER A 49 -1.07 -0.24 -9.06
N THR A 50 -1.91 -0.54 -8.08
CA THR A 50 -2.96 -1.55 -8.20
C THR A 50 -4.29 -0.87 -8.50
N PHE A 51 -5.11 -1.47 -9.37
CA PHE A 51 -6.43 -0.95 -9.73
C PHE A 51 -7.49 -2.05 -9.62
N LEU A 52 -8.72 -1.63 -9.33
CA LEU A 52 -9.92 -2.42 -9.61
C LEU A 52 -10.48 -1.97 -10.97
N VAL A 53 -10.80 -2.93 -11.83
CA VAL A 53 -11.60 -2.68 -13.03
C VAL A 53 -12.97 -3.28 -12.85
N LYS A 54 -14.02 -2.51 -13.10
CA LYS A 54 -15.39 -2.98 -12.99
C LYS A 54 -15.72 -3.97 -14.10
N LEU A 55 -16.38 -5.06 -13.75
CA LEU A 55 -16.82 -6.08 -14.71
C LEU A 55 -18.13 -5.64 -15.37
N GLU A 56 -18.01 -5.04 -16.54
CA GLU A 56 -19.14 -4.58 -17.34
C GLU A 56 -18.77 -4.55 -18.84
N GLY A 57 -19.78 -4.62 -19.71
CA GLY A 57 -19.58 -4.55 -21.16
C GLY A 57 -18.56 -5.58 -21.69
N PRO A 58 -17.56 -5.16 -22.49
CA PRO A 58 -16.48 -6.03 -22.98
C PRO A 58 -15.60 -6.68 -21.89
N LEU A 59 -15.72 -6.23 -20.63
CA LEU A 59 -14.96 -6.72 -19.47
C LEU A 59 -15.85 -7.48 -18.49
N SER A 60 -17.01 -8.00 -18.91
CA SER A 60 -18.01 -8.63 -18.02
C SER A 60 -17.55 -9.86 -17.22
N THR A 61 -16.39 -10.45 -17.54
CA THR A 61 -15.87 -11.65 -16.86
C THR A 61 -14.35 -11.55 -16.62
N PRO A 62 -13.80 -12.20 -15.58
CA PRO A 62 -12.36 -12.23 -15.33
C PRO A 62 -11.53 -12.74 -16.52
N SER A 63 -12.07 -13.71 -17.28
CA SER A 63 -11.42 -14.22 -18.49
C SER A 63 -11.34 -13.18 -19.61
N GLN A 64 -12.34 -12.32 -19.77
CA GLN A 64 -12.27 -11.21 -20.73
C GLN A 64 -11.25 -10.17 -20.30
N VAL A 65 -11.19 -9.85 -19.00
CA VAL A 65 -10.16 -8.96 -18.44
C VAL A 65 -8.77 -9.54 -18.71
N GLN A 66 -8.56 -10.84 -18.48
CA GLN A 66 -7.28 -11.53 -18.78
C GLN A 66 -6.85 -11.34 -20.24
N VAL A 67 -7.77 -11.58 -21.18
CA VAL A 67 -7.51 -11.49 -22.63
C VAL A 67 -7.15 -10.06 -23.02
N LEU A 68 -7.95 -9.07 -22.61
CA LEU A 68 -7.74 -7.66 -22.97
C LEU A 68 -6.51 -7.08 -22.27
N SER A 69 -6.20 -7.52 -21.06
CA SER A 69 -5.01 -7.09 -20.32
C SER A 69 -3.74 -7.82 -20.73
N LYS A 70 -3.83 -8.85 -21.58
CA LYS A 70 -2.73 -9.76 -21.94
C LYS A 70 -2.06 -10.39 -20.71
N SER A 71 -2.85 -10.71 -19.68
CA SER A 71 -2.34 -11.34 -18.46
C SER A 71 -2.12 -12.83 -18.66
N LEU A 72 -1.04 -13.36 -18.09
CA LEU A 72 -0.76 -14.81 -18.08
C LEU A 72 -1.72 -15.57 -17.15
N THR A 73 -2.23 -14.90 -16.12
CA THR A 73 -3.14 -15.47 -15.12
C THR A 73 -4.49 -14.76 -15.13
N ILE A 74 -5.53 -15.47 -14.68
CA ILE A 74 -6.87 -14.90 -14.52
C ILE A 74 -6.81 -13.88 -13.36
N PRO A 75 -7.21 -12.61 -13.59
CA PRO A 75 -7.24 -11.59 -12.55
C PRO A 75 -8.17 -11.98 -11.40
N ILE A 76 -7.78 -11.59 -10.18
CA ILE A 76 -8.52 -11.96 -8.96
C ILE A 76 -9.85 -11.22 -8.94
N LEU A 77 -10.94 -11.97 -8.77
CA LEU A 77 -12.29 -11.42 -8.62
C LEU A 77 -12.49 -10.82 -7.23
N ARG A 78 -13.16 -9.67 -7.20
CA ARG A 78 -13.57 -8.94 -6.01
C ARG A 78 -15.02 -8.51 -6.15
N GLU A 79 -15.81 -8.68 -5.11
CA GLU A 79 -17.21 -8.29 -5.08
C GLU A 79 -17.34 -7.03 -4.23
N GLY A 80 -17.84 -5.96 -4.82
CA GLY A 80 -18.21 -4.76 -4.10
C GLY A 80 -19.69 -4.69 -3.79
N VAL A 81 -19.99 -4.32 -2.56
CA VAL A 81 -21.36 -4.20 -2.05
C VAL A 81 -21.60 -2.74 -1.72
N GLY A 82 -22.40 -2.02 -2.50
CA GLY A 82 -22.90 -0.70 -2.15
C GLY A 82 -24.17 -0.77 -1.30
N GLU A 83 -24.65 0.38 -0.82
CA GLU A 83 -25.87 0.48 -0.01
C GLU A 83 -27.12 -0.06 -0.73
N THR A 84 -27.13 -0.01 -2.07
CA THR A 84 -28.30 -0.34 -2.90
C THR A 84 -28.01 -1.33 -4.03
N SER A 85 -26.75 -1.71 -4.28
CA SER A 85 -26.39 -2.63 -5.36
C SER A 85 -25.05 -3.31 -5.13
N THR A 86 -24.83 -4.46 -5.77
CA THR A 86 -23.52 -5.13 -5.81
C THR A 86 -22.89 -4.96 -7.20
N ALA A 87 -21.56 -4.89 -7.25
CA ALA A 87 -20.78 -4.81 -8.47
C ALA A 87 -19.56 -5.74 -8.37
N ASN A 88 -19.15 -6.33 -9.49
CA ASN A 88 -17.97 -7.18 -9.52
C ASN A 88 -16.79 -6.42 -10.13
N PHE A 89 -15.60 -6.69 -9.62
CA PHE A 89 -14.35 -6.07 -10.02
C PHE A 89 -13.25 -7.12 -10.21
N CYS A 90 -12.26 -6.80 -11.02
CA CYS A 90 -10.99 -7.54 -11.06
C CYS A 90 -9.85 -6.68 -10.55
N LEU A 91 -8.98 -7.27 -9.74
CA LEU A 91 -7.72 -6.67 -9.33
C LEU A 91 -6.71 -6.75 -10.48
N ILE A 92 -6.18 -5.61 -10.90
CA ILE A 92 -5.27 -5.50 -12.04
C ILE A 92 -4.08 -4.59 -11.72
N SER A 93 -2.94 -4.82 -12.38
CA SER A 93 -1.78 -3.93 -12.31
C SER A 93 -1.92 -2.73 -13.26
N GLY A 94 -1.07 -1.72 -13.07
CA GLY A 94 -0.92 -0.62 -14.02
C GLY A 94 -0.71 -1.07 -15.47
N ALA A 95 0.20 -2.02 -15.69
CA ALA A 95 0.45 -2.58 -17.02
C ALA A 95 -0.80 -3.21 -17.66
N MET A 96 -1.59 -3.93 -16.85
CA MET A 96 -2.87 -4.51 -17.29
C MET A 96 -3.87 -3.42 -17.66
N LYS A 97 -4.00 -2.36 -16.87
CA LYS A 97 -4.85 -1.20 -17.17
C LYS A 97 -4.49 -0.59 -18.53
N LEU A 98 -3.20 -0.38 -18.82
CA LEU A 98 -2.75 0.17 -20.09
C LEU A 98 -3.09 -0.74 -21.27
N ASN A 99 -2.93 -2.05 -21.12
CA ASN A 99 -3.29 -3.01 -22.15
C ASN A 99 -4.80 -3.00 -22.43
N ILE A 100 -5.63 -2.94 -21.38
CA ILE A 100 -7.09 -2.85 -21.51
C ILE A 100 -7.48 -1.55 -22.24
N LEU A 101 -6.94 -0.40 -21.81
CA LEU A 101 -7.19 0.89 -22.47
C LEU A 101 -6.78 0.86 -23.95
N SER A 102 -5.63 0.26 -24.24
CA SER A 102 -5.13 0.12 -25.62
C SER A 102 -6.02 -0.78 -26.47
N ALA A 103 -6.52 -1.88 -25.88
CA ALA A 103 -7.41 -2.82 -26.58
C ALA A 103 -8.81 -2.25 -26.82
N LEU A 104 -9.27 -1.34 -25.96
CA LEU A 104 -10.54 -0.64 -26.07
C LEU A 104 -10.45 0.66 -26.90
N ALA A 105 -9.26 1.02 -27.37
CA ALA A 105 -9.04 2.21 -28.18
C ALA A 105 -9.88 2.14 -29.48
N GLY A 106 -10.83 3.06 -29.61
CA GLY A 106 -11.78 3.11 -30.74
C GLY A 106 -13.13 2.43 -30.49
N SER A 107 -13.36 1.86 -29.30
CA SER A 107 -14.69 1.43 -28.87
C SER A 107 -15.49 2.60 -28.28
N THR A 108 -16.83 2.48 -28.25
CA THR A 108 -17.71 3.42 -27.54
C THR A 108 -17.80 3.15 -26.03
N PHE A 109 -17.10 2.12 -25.55
CA PHE A 109 -17.15 1.68 -24.17
C PHE A 109 -16.02 2.33 -23.36
N SER A 110 -16.38 2.98 -22.25
CA SER A 110 -15.42 3.52 -21.28
C SER A 110 -15.35 2.59 -20.08
N ALA A 111 -14.18 2.01 -19.84
CA ALA A 111 -13.98 1.11 -18.70
C ALA A 111 -13.78 1.90 -17.40
N THR A 112 -14.44 1.47 -16.33
CA THR A 112 -14.31 2.07 -15.00
C THR A 112 -13.12 1.47 -14.25
N PHE A 113 -12.16 2.32 -13.86
CA PHE A 113 -11.00 1.93 -13.06
C PHE A 113 -10.96 2.70 -11.74
N VAL A 114 -10.76 1.99 -10.64
CA VAL A 114 -10.57 2.56 -9.31
C VAL A 114 -9.15 2.25 -8.86
N ARG A 115 -8.35 3.27 -8.55
CA ARG A 115 -6.99 3.06 -8.03
C ARG A 115 -7.07 2.64 -6.58
N ILE A 116 -6.37 1.56 -6.23
CA ILE A 116 -6.17 1.15 -4.85
C ILE A 116 -4.87 1.78 -4.37
N ASN A 117 -5.01 2.74 -3.47
CA ASN A 117 -3.88 3.41 -2.81
C ASN A 117 -3.51 2.63 -1.55
N LEU A 118 -3.02 1.40 -1.70
CA LEU A 118 -2.58 0.57 -0.58
C LEU A 118 -1.07 0.41 -0.63
N SER A 119 -0.40 0.74 0.47
CA SER A 119 1.02 0.46 0.64
C SER A 119 1.28 -1.03 0.41
N PRO A 120 2.12 -1.47 -0.54
CA PRO A 120 2.42 -2.88 -0.75
C PRO A 120 3.10 -3.49 0.48
N LYS A 121 2.76 -4.74 0.79
CA LYS A 121 3.40 -5.56 1.81
C LYS A 121 3.69 -6.89 1.13
N ASP A 122 4.91 -7.05 0.60
CA ASP A 122 5.32 -8.24 -0.15
C ASP A 122 6.52 -8.89 0.55
N LEU A 123 6.32 -9.30 1.80
CA LEU A 123 7.37 -9.89 2.63
C LEU A 123 7.78 -11.26 2.11
N SER A 124 9.05 -11.40 1.72
CA SER A 124 9.60 -12.65 1.24
C SER A 124 9.66 -13.68 2.37
N ALA A 125 9.23 -14.91 2.07
CA ALA A 125 9.44 -16.06 2.96
C ALA A 125 10.88 -16.61 2.89
N ASN A 126 11.61 -16.28 1.82
CA ASN A 126 12.91 -16.88 1.50
C ASN A 126 14.09 -15.89 1.64
N SER A 127 13.82 -14.66 2.09
CA SER A 127 14.83 -13.64 2.31
C SER A 127 14.33 -12.56 3.26
N ILE A 128 15.24 -11.71 3.70
CA ILE A 128 14.90 -10.57 4.56
C ILE A 128 14.05 -9.49 3.85
N ALA A 129 13.91 -9.55 2.52
CA ALA A 129 13.26 -8.51 1.72
C ALA A 129 11.73 -8.39 1.95
N PRO A 130 11.16 -7.19 1.75
CA PRO A 130 11.83 -5.89 1.80
C PRO A 130 12.29 -5.58 3.23
N CYS A 131 13.42 -4.90 3.37
CA CYS A 131 14.00 -4.53 4.67
C CYS A 131 14.60 -3.12 4.60
N LEU A 132 14.50 -2.37 5.70
CA LEU A 132 15.08 -1.04 5.86
C LEU A 132 16.62 -1.12 6.02
N GLY A 133 17.35 -0.35 5.22
CA GLY A 133 18.81 -0.26 5.27
C GLY A 133 19.46 -0.38 3.90
N SER A 134 20.29 0.61 3.53
CA SER A 134 20.94 0.64 2.22
C SER A 134 22.04 -0.42 2.03
N GLU A 135 22.57 -0.95 3.13
CA GLU A 135 23.62 -1.97 3.14
C GLU A 135 23.06 -3.40 3.07
N ILE A 136 21.75 -3.58 3.18
CA ILE A 136 21.10 -4.89 3.17
C ILE A 136 20.71 -5.21 1.74
N ASP A 137 21.53 -6.04 1.08
CA ASP A 137 21.21 -6.56 -0.24
C ASP A 137 20.50 -7.93 -0.12
N PRO A 138 19.19 -8.04 -0.41
CA PRO A 138 18.44 -9.28 -0.22
C PRO A 138 18.79 -10.41 -1.20
N ILE A 139 19.54 -10.12 -2.28
CA ILE A 139 20.02 -11.17 -3.21
C ILE A 139 21.34 -11.80 -2.76
N LEU A 140 22.01 -11.26 -1.73
CA LEU A 140 23.22 -11.88 -1.19
C LEU A 140 22.90 -13.16 -0.41
N PRO A 141 23.75 -14.21 -0.48
CA PRO A 141 23.50 -15.49 0.17
C PRO A 141 23.18 -15.40 1.67
N GLN A 142 23.85 -14.52 2.41
CA GLN A 142 23.62 -14.34 3.85
C GLN A 142 22.27 -13.72 4.22
N ASN A 143 21.57 -13.14 3.25
CA ASN A 143 20.26 -12.49 3.43
C ASN A 143 19.11 -13.33 2.84
N ARG A 144 19.42 -14.56 2.40
CA ARG A 144 18.47 -15.54 1.85
C ARG A 144 18.44 -16.77 2.75
N ALA A 145 17.30 -17.46 2.73
CA ALA A 145 17.16 -18.75 3.38
C ALA A 145 18.27 -19.69 2.89
N THR A 146 19.09 -20.16 3.82
CA THR A 146 20.10 -21.18 3.57
C THR A 146 19.52 -22.58 3.73
N ASP A 147 18.49 -22.73 4.58
CA ASP A 147 17.76 -23.96 4.86
C ASP A 147 16.25 -23.72 4.86
N ALA A 148 15.46 -24.80 4.71
CA ALA A 148 14.00 -24.74 4.67
C ALA A 148 13.35 -24.30 6.01
N ASP A 149 14.11 -24.41 7.11
CA ASP A 149 13.65 -24.06 8.45
C ASP A 149 13.98 -22.60 8.84
N GLU A 150 14.70 -21.87 7.98
CA GLU A 150 15.03 -20.46 8.23
C GLU A 150 13.79 -19.57 8.07
N VAL A 151 13.43 -18.85 9.13
CA VAL A 151 12.23 -18.02 9.18
C VAL A 151 12.60 -16.54 9.28
N PHE A 152 12.15 -15.76 8.31
CA PHE A 152 12.26 -14.30 8.35
C PHE A 152 11.02 -13.68 9.00
N LEU A 153 11.24 -12.96 10.09
CA LEU A 153 10.18 -12.32 10.87
C LEU A 153 10.18 -10.79 10.64
N PRO A 154 8.99 -10.16 10.65
CA PRO A 154 7.67 -10.79 10.68
C PRO A 154 7.33 -11.51 9.36
N LYS A 155 6.42 -12.50 9.42
CA LYS A 155 5.87 -13.16 8.21
C LYS A 155 4.80 -12.28 7.56
N GLN A 156 4.48 -12.58 6.31
CA GLN A 156 3.49 -11.84 5.51
C GLN A 156 2.12 -11.68 6.21
N GLY A 157 1.64 -12.71 6.93
CA GLY A 157 0.35 -12.69 7.64
C GLY A 157 0.49 -12.97 9.14
N GLU A 158 1.58 -12.53 9.75
CA GLU A 158 1.79 -12.67 11.19
C GLU A 158 1.11 -11.53 11.95
N TYR A 159 0.27 -11.88 12.93
CA TYR A 159 -0.38 -10.96 13.85
C TYR A 159 -0.46 -11.57 15.26
N PRO A 160 -0.36 -10.77 16.34
CA PRO A 160 -0.05 -9.34 16.31
C PRO A 160 1.35 -9.05 15.78
N VAL A 161 1.57 -7.85 15.25
CA VAL A 161 2.86 -7.43 14.68
C VAL A 161 3.22 -6.01 15.10
N TRP A 162 4.49 -5.82 15.45
CA TRP A 162 5.01 -4.52 15.84
C TRP A 162 5.28 -3.63 14.63
N TYR A 163 4.72 -2.43 14.64
CA TYR A 163 4.96 -1.39 13.65
C TYR A 163 5.69 -0.20 14.26
N PHE A 164 6.73 0.28 13.57
CA PHE A 164 7.41 1.53 13.91
C PHE A 164 6.79 2.72 13.16
N PHE A 165 6.42 3.76 13.91
CA PHE A 165 5.86 4.99 13.40
C PHE A 165 6.76 6.20 13.69
N TYR A 166 6.96 7.03 12.66
CA TYR A 166 7.81 8.23 12.70
C TYR A 166 7.08 9.51 12.23
N GLY A 167 5.81 9.38 11.81
CA GLY A 167 4.98 10.42 11.24
C GLY A 167 3.63 10.57 11.93
N ASN A 168 2.58 10.85 11.17
CA ASN A 168 1.24 11.11 11.72
C ASN A 168 0.67 9.89 12.45
N LEU A 169 1.02 8.66 12.03
CA LEU A 169 0.62 7.44 12.73
C LEU A 169 1.17 7.36 14.16
N ALA A 170 2.18 8.17 14.54
CA ALA A 170 2.63 8.27 15.93
C ALA A 170 1.74 9.19 16.79
N MET A 171 0.76 9.87 16.20
CA MET A 171 -0.20 10.73 16.90
C MET A 171 -1.42 9.88 17.29
N PRO A 172 -1.75 9.75 18.59
CA PRO A 172 -2.88 8.93 19.06
C PRO A 172 -4.20 9.21 18.34
N GLU A 173 -4.52 10.49 18.11
CA GLU A 173 -5.72 10.94 17.42
C GLU A 173 -5.83 10.40 15.99
N THR A 174 -4.71 10.31 15.27
CA THR A 174 -4.69 9.75 13.92
C THR A 174 -4.98 8.26 13.98
N LEU A 175 -4.32 7.53 14.90
CA LEU A 175 -4.51 6.08 14.98
C LEU A 175 -5.91 5.70 15.46
N ILE A 176 -6.47 6.42 16.44
CA ILE A 176 -7.85 6.25 16.91
C ILE A 176 -8.84 6.46 15.75
N GLU A 177 -8.70 7.55 15.01
CA GLU A 177 -9.59 7.84 13.87
C GLU A 177 -9.51 6.74 12.81
N ARG A 178 -8.29 6.28 12.47
CA ARG A 178 -8.07 5.31 11.39
C ARG A 178 -8.50 3.90 11.76
N LEU A 179 -8.20 3.45 12.96
CA LEU A 179 -8.54 2.09 13.41
C LEU A 179 -9.90 2.01 14.11
N GLY A 180 -10.52 3.14 14.44
CA GLY A 180 -11.78 3.17 15.18
C GLY A 180 -11.63 2.63 16.60
N LEU A 181 -10.52 2.97 17.27
CA LEU A 181 -10.23 2.49 18.62
C LEU A 181 -11.15 3.15 19.65
N ASP A 182 -11.71 2.36 20.56
CA ASP A 182 -12.48 2.88 21.69
C ASP A 182 -11.58 3.51 22.78
N GLU A 183 -10.34 3.02 22.88
CA GLU A 183 -9.34 3.45 23.86
C GLU A 183 -8.11 4.09 23.19
N SER A 184 -7.41 4.92 23.95
CA SER A 184 -6.15 5.51 23.49
C SER A 184 -5.10 4.44 23.22
N PRO A 185 -4.42 4.46 22.06
CA PRO A 185 -3.39 3.49 21.74
C PRO A 185 -2.20 3.60 22.69
N THR A 186 -1.66 2.45 23.09
CA THR A 186 -0.46 2.38 23.92
C THR A 186 0.77 2.34 23.02
N TYR A 187 1.51 3.46 22.96
CA TYR A 187 2.78 3.54 22.26
C TYR A 187 3.96 3.31 23.21
N GLN A 188 5.03 2.71 22.68
CA GLN A 188 6.32 2.65 23.36
C GLN A 188 7.37 3.41 22.55
N LYS A 189 8.29 4.10 23.22
CA LYS A 189 9.36 4.83 22.53
C LYS A 189 10.34 3.85 21.92
N ALA A 190 10.72 4.10 20.67
CA ALA A 190 11.59 3.21 19.94
C ALA A 190 12.53 3.95 18.98
N VAL A 191 13.58 3.24 18.55
CA VAL A 191 14.54 3.69 17.55
C VAL A 191 14.74 2.59 16.52
N VAL A 192 14.68 2.94 15.24
CA VAL A 192 15.09 2.03 14.15
C VAL A 192 16.46 2.44 13.61
N LYS A 193 17.21 1.45 13.10
CA LYS A 193 18.52 1.64 12.44
C LYS A 193 18.39 1.47 10.92
N GLY A 194 19.35 2.00 10.17
CA GLY A 194 19.38 1.83 8.71
C GLY A 194 18.38 2.71 7.97
N GLY A 195 17.72 3.64 8.67
CA GLY A 195 16.74 4.56 8.09
C GLY A 195 17.16 6.00 8.30
N ILE A 196 16.73 6.87 7.39
CA ILE A 196 16.89 8.31 7.53
C ILE A 196 15.59 9.04 7.17
N LEU A 197 15.24 10.03 7.98
CA LEU A 197 14.08 10.88 7.69
C LEU A 197 14.43 11.96 6.67
N ARG A 198 13.52 12.12 5.73
CA ARG A 198 13.46 13.15 4.70
C ARG A 198 12.05 13.71 4.65
N THR A 199 11.82 14.61 3.71
CA THR A 199 10.49 15.10 3.39
C THR A 199 10.17 14.91 1.92
N TRP A 200 8.89 14.86 1.60
CA TRP A 200 8.39 14.89 0.23
C TRP A 200 7.11 15.73 0.14
N GLY A 201 6.72 16.07 -1.08
CA GLY A 201 5.52 16.87 -1.32
C GLY A 201 5.70 18.32 -0.87
N ARG A 202 6.87 18.89 -1.16
CA ARG A 202 7.27 20.26 -0.79
C ARG A 202 7.36 20.46 0.72
N GLY A 203 7.97 19.50 1.41
CA GLY A 203 8.20 19.55 2.86
C GLY A 203 6.98 19.15 3.70
N LYS A 204 5.85 18.78 3.08
CA LYS A 204 4.60 18.52 3.82
C LYS A 204 4.61 17.19 4.55
N TYR A 205 5.24 16.16 3.99
CA TYR A 205 5.13 14.79 4.48
C TYR A 205 6.50 14.24 4.84
N LYS A 206 6.56 13.42 5.89
CA LYS A 206 7.79 12.72 6.29
C LYS A 206 8.00 11.48 5.41
N ALA A 207 9.21 11.31 4.91
CA ALA A 207 9.65 10.13 4.17
C ALA A 207 10.75 9.42 4.97
N LEU A 208 10.50 8.19 5.40
CA LEU A 208 11.58 7.32 5.85
C LEU A 208 12.15 6.61 4.63
N VAL A 209 13.43 6.83 4.35
CA VAL A 209 14.16 6.17 3.27
C VAL A 209 15.37 5.42 3.83
N ASP A 210 15.97 4.57 3.01
CA ASP A 210 17.16 3.83 3.41
C ASP A 210 18.32 4.77 3.76
N GLY A 211 18.93 4.52 4.91
CA GLY A 211 20.15 5.15 5.39
C GLY A 211 21.29 4.14 5.49
N ASP A 212 22.47 4.64 5.89
CA ASP A 212 23.60 3.78 6.27
C ASP A 212 23.33 3.04 7.59
N ALA A 213 24.17 2.05 7.93
CA ALA A 213 23.99 1.24 9.14
C ALA A 213 24.06 2.04 10.46
N SER A 214 24.66 3.23 10.44
CA SER A 214 24.77 4.11 11.61
C SER A 214 23.57 5.03 11.78
N ALA A 215 22.80 5.26 10.70
CA ALA A 215 21.63 6.11 10.69
C ALA A 215 20.54 5.56 11.62
N ARG A 216 19.92 6.48 12.36
CA ARG A 216 18.89 6.18 13.37
C ARG A 216 17.72 7.13 13.23
N VAL A 217 16.52 6.59 13.44
CA VAL A 217 15.29 7.36 13.49
C VAL A 217 14.56 7.05 14.79
N GLU A 218 14.29 8.09 15.56
CA GLU A 218 13.44 8.03 16.75
C GLU A 218 11.97 8.04 16.35
N GLY A 219 11.16 7.31 17.10
CA GLY A 219 9.74 7.21 16.87
C GLY A 219 9.05 6.40 17.96
N TRP A 220 7.96 5.77 17.57
CA TRP A 220 7.09 5.03 18.44
C TRP A 220 6.78 3.67 17.85
N VAL A 221 6.60 2.68 18.69
CA VAL A 221 6.16 1.35 18.27
C VAL A 221 4.74 1.09 18.80
N TYR A 222 3.94 0.47 17.95
CA TYR A 222 2.56 0.06 18.24
C TYR A 222 2.35 -1.39 17.79
N GLU A 223 1.59 -2.16 18.57
CA GLU A 223 1.24 -3.54 18.25
C GLU A 223 -0.05 -3.56 17.42
N VAL A 224 0.07 -3.88 16.14
CA VAL A 224 -1.10 -4.03 15.26
C VAL A 224 -1.67 -5.41 15.45
N GLY A 225 -2.93 -5.48 15.91
CA GLY A 225 -3.55 -6.73 16.36
C GLY A 225 -4.14 -7.60 15.27
N SER A 226 -4.47 -7.03 14.11
CA SER A 226 -5.20 -7.73 13.04
C SER A 226 -4.76 -7.32 11.64
N GLU A 227 -5.08 -8.18 10.66
CA GLU A 227 -4.88 -7.89 9.23
C GLU A 227 -5.73 -6.69 8.79
N GLU A 228 -6.97 -6.59 9.29
CA GLU A 228 -7.87 -5.48 8.97
C GLU A 228 -7.32 -4.13 9.44
N ASP A 229 -6.76 -4.08 10.65
CA ASP A 229 -6.14 -2.85 11.16
C ASP A 229 -4.93 -2.47 10.31
N GLU A 230 -4.09 -3.45 9.95
CA GLU A 230 -2.93 -3.21 9.09
C GLU A 230 -3.34 -2.71 7.70
N GLU A 231 -4.39 -3.26 7.10
CA GLU A 231 -4.94 -2.75 5.84
C GLU A 231 -5.35 -1.27 5.95
N MET A 232 -6.01 -0.87 7.06
CA MET A 232 -6.38 0.54 7.31
C MET A 232 -5.14 1.45 7.35
N LEU A 233 -4.06 1.02 8.00
CA LEU A 233 -2.81 1.76 8.05
C LEU A 233 -2.14 1.85 6.67
N ARG A 234 -2.09 0.73 5.95
CA ARG A 234 -1.50 0.66 4.60
C ARG A 234 -2.26 1.54 3.62
N TYR A 235 -3.57 1.70 3.77
CA TYR A 235 -4.36 2.59 2.93
C TYR A 235 -4.13 4.06 3.28
N TYR A 236 -3.98 4.36 4.57
CA TYR A 236 -3.66 5.72 5.02
C TYR A 236 -2.31 6.19 4.48
N GLU A 237 -1.28 5.33 4.53
CA GLU A 237 0.06 5.66 4.03
C GLU A 237 0.12 5.68 2.50
N THR A 238 -0.76 4.95 1.82
CA THR A 238 -0.86 4.86 0.34
C THR A 238 0.28 4.11 -0.35
N ASP A 239 0.18 3.96 -1.66
CA ASP A 239 1.23 3.35 -2.50
C ASP A 239 2.48 4.26 -2.70
N CYS A 240 2.53 5.41 -2.03
CA CYS A 240 3.75 6.21 -1.86
C CYS A 240 4.76 5.56 -0.91
N TYR A 241 4.32 4.60 -0.08
CA TYR A 241 5.16 3.87 0.86
C TYR A 241 4.97 2.38 0.65
N GLU A 242 5.95 1.57 1.05
CA GLU A 242 5.85 0.11 1.16
C GLU A 242 6.03 -0.31 2.63
N VAL A 243 5.53 -1.49 2.98
CA VAL A 243 5.80 -2.13 4.27
C VAL A 243 7.11 -2.92 4.16
N ALA A 244 8.09 -2.58 4.99
CA ALA A 244 9.40 -3.22 5.05
C ALA A 244 9.71 -3.76 6.46
N ARG A 245 10.50 -4.83 6.54
CA ARG A 245 11.05 -5.34 7.80
C ARG A 245 12.09 -4.39 8.37
N CYS A 246 12.13 -4.26 9.70
CA CYS A 246 13.15 -3.49 10.39
C CYS A 246 13.42 -4.05 11.79
N ASP A 247 14.56 -3.63 12.34
CA ASP A 247 14.94 -3.89 13.73
C ASP A 247 14.59 -2.67 14.57
N ILE A 248 13.67 -2.86 15.52
CA ILE A 248 13.14 -1.80 16.38
C ILE A 248 13.77 -1.96 17.77
N CYS A 249 14.53 -0.95 18.20
CA CYS A 249 15.11 -0.88 19.54
C CYS A 249 14.13 -0.17 20.47
N MET A 250 13.51 -0.88 21.41
CA MET A 250 12.65 -0.27 22.42
C MET A 250 13.51 0.50 23.44
N VAL A 251 13.24 1.79 23.63
CA VAL A 251 14.09 2.67 24.45
C VAL A 251 14.03 2.28 25.92
N ASP A 252 12.85 1.90 26.41
CA ASP A 252 12.62 1.68 27.84
C ASP A 252 13.20 0.34 28.33
N VAL A 253 13.23 -0.68 27.46
CA VAL A 253 13.68 -2.05 27.78
C VAL A 253 15.10 -2.33 27.25
N GLY A 254 15.54 -1.60 26.23
CA GLY A 254 16.80 -1.84 25.53
C GLY A 254 16.80 -3.09 24.63
N GLU A 255 15.63 -3.71 24.44
CA GLU A 255 15.45 -4.89 23.60
C GLU A 255 15.30 -4.50 22.12
N VAL A 256 15.84 -5.35 21.24
CA VAL A 256 15.65 -5.24 19.79
C VAL A 256 14.64 -6.29 19.35
N ILE A 257 13.53 -5.83 18.79
CA ILE A 257 12.48 -6.69 18.24
C ILE A 257 12.44 -6.58 16.72
N LYS A 258 11.97 -7.63 16.06
CA LYS A 258 11.68 -7.62 14.62
C LYS A 258 10.29 -7.00 14.41
N GLY A 259 10.19 -6.02 13.52
CA GLY A 259 8.94 -5.36 13.23
C GLY A 259 8.85 -4.85 11.80
N LEU A 260 7.81 -4.08 11.53
CA LEU A 260 7.49 -3.52 10.24
C LEU A 260 7.54 -1.99 10.29
N VAL A 261 7.77 -1.38 9.14
CA VAL A 261 7.78 0.07 8.97
C VAL A 261 7.26 0.44 7.60
N PHE A 262 6.63 1.61 7.48
CA PHE A 262 6.33 2.20 6.19
C PHE A 262 7.60 2.89 5.67
N ARG A 263 8.18 2.40 4.57
CA ARG A 263 9.32 3.02 3.89
C ARG A 263 8.82 3.76 2.66
N PHE A 264 9.24 5.00 2.46
CA PHE A 264 8.87 5.79 1.30
C PHE A 264 9.60 5.28 0.05
N VAL A 265 8.85 5.07 -1.04
CA VAL A 265 9.38 4.50 -2.30
C VAL A 265 9.46 5.53 -3.43
N GLY A 266 9.16 6.81 -3.14
CA GLY A 266 9.21 7.90 -4.11
C GLY A 266 10.49 8.73 -4.04
N ASP A 267 10.52 9.77 -4.86
CA ASP A 267 11.58 10.79 -4.82
C ASP A 267 11.35 11.75 -3.65
N VAL A 268 12.39 11.93 -2.83
CA VAL A 268 12.41 12.90 -1.73
C VAL A 268 12.73 14.31 -2.26
N ASP A 269 12.32 15.33 -1.51
CA ASP A 269 12.63 16.74 -1.82
C ASP A 269 14.12 17.07 -1.57
#